data_AF-A0A318K3L3-F1
#
_entry.id   AF-A0A318K3L3-F1
#
_cell.length_a   1.000
_cell.length_b   1.000
_cell.length_c   1.000
_cell.angle_alpha   90.00
_cell.angle_beta   90.00
_cell.angle_gamma   90.00
#
_symmetry.space_group_name_H-M   'P 1'
#
loop_
_entity.id
_entity.type
_entity.pdbx_description
1 polymer ?
#
loop_
_entity_poly.entity_id
_entity_poly.type
_entity_poly.pdbx_seq_one_letter_code
_entity_poly.pdbx_strand_id
1 'polypeptide(L)'
;MLMHQGIGLARFNEISRARAIHALFACCCNVTWAAQLADARPYANADALLDKADVELLALSRGDLERALEAVAHERVSNGDATELARITRARIARMLGPSEGYPEY
;
A
#
# COMPACT_ATOMS: atom_id res chain seq x y z
N MET A 1 -11.08 5.95 6.27
CA MET A 1 -10.80 7.32 5.76
C MET A 1 -9.33 7.37 5.35
N LEU A 2 -9.02 7.31 4.04
CA LEU A 2 -7.64 7.34 3.53
C LEU A 2 -7.10 8.77 3.67
N MET A 3 -6.34 9.02 4.74
CA MET A 3 -5.85 10.36 5.11
C MET A 3 -4.69 10.88 4.26
N HIS A 4 -4.12 10.04 3.39
CA HIS A 4 -2.98 10.40 2.52
C HIS A 4 -3.37 10.14 1.06
N GLN A 5 -4.22 10.99 0.48
CA GLN A 5 -4.52 10.96 -0.96
C GLN A 5 -3.69 12.04 -1.66
N GLY A 6 -3.10 11.72 -2.81
CA GLY A 6 -2.35 12.67 -3.61
C GLY A 6 -1.02 13.14 -3.04
N ILE A 7 -0.33 12.32 -2.23
CA ILE A 7 0.99 12.71 -1.68
C ILE A 7 2.07 12.82 -2.76
N GLY A 8 1.98 12.04 -3.84
CA GLY A 8 3.01 11.92 -4.87
C GLY A 8 4.18 11.03 -4.44
N LEU A 9 4.87 10.42 -5.42
CA LEU A 9 5.98 9.50 -5.13
C LEU A 9 7.21 10.20 -4.54
N ALA A 10 7.57 11.37 -5.07
CA ALA A 10 8.73 12.13 -4.59
C ALA A 10 8.58 12.46 -3.10
N ARG A 11 7.43 13.03 -2.71
CA ARG A 11 7.12 13.31 -1.31
C ARG A 11 7.04 12.04 -0.47
N PHE A 12 6.49 10.95 -1.00
CA PHE A 12 6.47 9.66 -0.30
C PHE A 12 7.88 9.13 0.01
N ASN A 13 8.85 9.33 -0.89
CA ASN A 13 10.25 8.98 -0.63
C ASN A 13 10.90 9.84 0.47
N GLU A 14 10.45 11.10 0.64
CA GLU A 14 11.06 12.06 1.57
C GLU A 14 10.42 12.11 2.97
N ILE A 15 9.15 11.72 3.11
CA ILE A 15 8.48 11.74 4.43
C ILE A 15 9.16 10.81 5.44
N SER A 16 8.98 11.10 6.72
CA SER A 16 9.51 10.24 7.79
C SER A 16 8.98 8.80 7.69
N ARG A 17 9.80 7.85 8.15
CA ARG A 17 9.44 6.42 8.20
C ARG A 17 8.06 6.19 8.84
N ALA A 18 7.79 6.84 9.98
CA ALA A 18 6.51 6.71 10.66
C ALA A 18 5.32 7.17 9.79
N ARG A 19 5.48 8.26 9.03
CA ARG A 19 4.44 8.75 8.11
C ARG A 19 4.25 7.80 6.92
N ALA A 20 5.34 7.25 6.38
CA ALA A 20 5.27 6.29 5.28
C ALA A 20 4.56 4.99 5.70
N ILE A 21 4.91 4.45 6.88
CA ILE A 21 4.23 3.30 7.47
C ILE A 21 2.74 3.59 7.66
N HIS A 22 2.39 4.75 8.20
CA HIS A 22 0.99 5.11 8.40
C HIS A 22 0.21 5.21 7.07
N ALA A 23 0.82 5.78 6.02
CA ALA A 23 0.20 5.88 4.70
C ALA A 23 -0.02 4.50 4.07
N LEU A 24 0.97 3.62 4.14
CA LEU A 24 0.90 2.23 3.65
C LEU A 24 -0.06 1.37 4.47
N PHE A 25 -0.07 1.53 5.80
CA PHE A 25 -0.98 0.80 6.68
C PHE A 25 -2.46 1.07 6.31
N ALA A 26 -2.79 2.29 5.89
CA ALA A 26 -4.14 2.61 5.41
C ALA A 26 -4.52 1.85 4.11
N CYS A 27 -3.55 1.28 3.39
CA CYS A 27 -3.78 0.52 2.17
C CYS A 27 -4.08 -0.96 2.46
N CYS A 28 -3.31 -1.62 3.33
CA CYS A 28 -3.37 -3.08 3.55
C CYS A 28 -3.74 -3.50 4.98
N CYS A 29 -3.86 -2.56 5.93
CA CYS A 29 -4.10 -2.83 7.36
C CYS A 29 -3.09 -3.81 8.00
N ASN A 30 -1.88 -3.93 7.42
CA ASN A 30 -0.81 -4.80 7.92
C ASN A 30 0.46 -3.97 8.17
N VAL A 31 0.93 -3.96 9.43
CA VAL A 31 2.07 -3.15 9.88
C VAL A 31 3.40 -3.71 9.37
N THR A 32 3.57 -5.04 9.34
CA THR A 32 4.80 -5.69 8.88
C THR A 32 5.05 -5.37 7.41
N TRP A 33 4.02 -5.57 6.57
CA TRP A 33 4.06 -5.21 5.16
C TRP A 33 4.34 -3.71 4.96
N ALA A 34 3.66 -2.83 5.71
CA ALA A 34 3.87 -1.39 5.61
C ALA A 34 5.29 -0.95 6.03
N ALA A 35 5.88 -1.61 7.03
CA ALA A 35 7.25 -1.35 7.46
C ALA A 35 8.27 -1.74 6.38
N GLN A 36 8.13 -2.93 5.79
CA GLN A 36 9.01 -3.40 4.72
C GLN A 36 9.02 -2.43 3.52
N LEU A 37 7.84 -1.95 3.12
CA LEU A 37 7.74 -1.00 2.02
C LEU A 37 8.31 0.38 2.40
N ALA A 38 8.13 0.82 3.65
CA ALA A 38 8.69 2.10 4.10
C ALA A 38 10.22 2.07 4.21
N ASP A 39 10.80 0.91 4.54
CA ASP A 39 12.23 0.71 4.71
C ASP A 39 12.97 0.49 3.39
N ALA A 40 12.27 0.02 2.35
CA ALA A 40 12.84 -0.15 1.00
C ALA A 40 12.86 1.14 0.15
N ARG A 41 12.43 2.29 0.70
CA ARG A 41 12.56 3.60 0.04
C ARG A 41 14.03 4.00 -0.10
N PRO A 42 14.41 4.75 -1.15
CA PRO A 42 13.53 5.38 -2.14
C PRO A 42 13.16 4.46 -3.32
N TYR A 43 11.95 4.63 -3.85
CA TYR A 43 11.50 3.97 -5.07
C TYR A 43 11.72 4.86 -6.30
N ALA A 44 12.16 4.25 -7.41
CA ALA A 44 12.41 4.96 -8.67
C ALA A 44 11.13 5.44 -9.38
N ASN A 45 10.07 4.64 -9.34
CA ASN A 45 8.77 4.94 -9.93
C ASN A 45 7.64 4.22 -9.17
N ALA A 46 6.39 4.49 -9.54
CA ALA A 46 5.22 3.89 -8.89
C ALA A 46 5.18 2.37 -9.11
N ASP A 47 5.59 1.88 -10.29
CA ASP A 47 5.63 0.46 -10.60
C ASP A 47 6.57 -0.31 -9.65
N ALA A 48 7.75 0.23 -9.34
CA ALA A 48 8.68 -0.37 -8.38
C ALA A 48 8.09 -0.50 -6.98
N LEU A 49 7.25 0.46 -6.55
CA LEU A 49 6.51 0.37 -5.29
C LEU A 49 5.42 -0.71 -5.35
N LEU A 50 4.69 -0.80 -6.46
CA LEU A 50 3.62 -1.80 -6.65
C LEU A 50 4.19 -3.22 -6.76
N ASP A 51 5.32 -3.40 -7.43
CA ASP A 51 5.99 -4.71 -7.52
C ASP A 51 6.52 -5.14 -6.14
N LYS A 52 7.13 -4.21 -5.38
CA LYS A 52 7.54 -4.49 -4.00
C LYS A 52 6.34 -4.81 -3.10
N ALA A 53 5.23 -4.09 -3.25
CA ALA A 53 3.99 -4.35 -2.54
C ALA A 53 3.52 -5.80 -2.73
N ASP A 54 3.49 -6.28 -3.97
CA ASP A 54 3.06 -7.63 -4.30
C ASP A 54 4.02 -8.69 -3.75
N VAL A 55 5.33 -8.49 -3.89
CA VAL A 55 6.34 -9.40 -3.33
C VAL A 55 6.17 -9.55 -1.82
N GLU A 56 5.97 -8.45 -1.10
CA GLU A 56 5.78 -8.49 0.36
C GLU A 56 4.43 -9.10 0.74
N LEU A 57 3.39 -9.02 -0.10
CA LEU A 57 2.14 -9.74 0.14
C LEU A 57 2.32 -11.26 0.01
N LEU A 58 3.13 -11.72 -0.94
CA LEU A 58 3.45 -13.14 -1.09
C LEU A 58 4.31 -13.69 0.07
N ALA A 59 5.05 -12.81 0.74
CA ALA A 59 5.84 -13.16 1.92
C ALA A 59 5.01 -13.24 3.22
N LEU A 60 3.74 -12.77 3.21
CA LEU A 60 2.87 -12.83 4.38
C LEU A 60 2.45 -14.28 4.69
N SER A 61 2.30 -14.57 5.99
CA SER A 61 1.69 -15.81 6.42
C SER A 61 0.21 -15.86 6.02
N ARG A 62 -0.37 -17.06 5.88
CA ARG A 62 -1.80 -17.22 5.57
C ARG A 62 -2.71 -16.47 6.56
N GLY A 63 -2.39 -16.52 7.85
CA GLY A 63 -3.16 -15.81 8.87
C GLY A 63 -3.02 -14.28 8.78
N ASP A 64 -1.89 -13.76 8.32
CA ASP A 64 -1.73 -12.33 8.05
C ASP A 64 -2.50 -11.89 6.81
N LEU A 65 -2.53 -12.74 5.77
CA LEU A 65 -3.28 -12.51 4.54
C LEU A 65 -4.79 -12.48 4.82
N GLU A 66 -5.31 -13.43 5.59
CA GLU A 66 -6.72 -13.50 5.98
C GLU A 66 -7.14 -12.28 6.81
N ARG A 67 -6.32 -11.88 7.80
CA ARG A 67 -6.59 -10.67 8.61
C ARG A 67 -6.54 -9.40 7.78
N ALA A 68 -5.57 -9.28 6.87
CA ALA A 68 -5.49 -8.14 5.96
C ALA A 68 -6.73 -8.10 5.05
N LEU A 69 -7.14 -9.23 4.49
CA LEU A 69 -8.36 -9.37 3.68
C LEU A 69 -9.61 -8.98 4.45
N GLU A 70 -9.82 -9.49 5.66
CA GLU A 70 -10.97 -9.12 6.51
C GLU A 70 -11.00 -7.61 6.82
N ALA A 71 -9.83 -7.00 7.01
CA ALA A 71 -9.73 -5.58 7.28
C ALA A 71 -9.97 -4.69 6.04
N VAL A 72 -9.75 -5.20 4.83
CA VAL A 72 -9.88 -4.42 3.58
C VAL A 72 -11.13 -4.74 2.77
N ALA A 73 -11.64 -5.96 2.86
CA ALA A 73 -12.87 -6.43 2.25
C ALA A 73 -13.92 -6.53 3.36
N HIS A 74 -14.89 -5.61 3.37
CA HIS A 74 -16.00 -5.63 4.32
C HIS A 74 -16.97 -6.83 4.12
N GLU A 75 -16.64 -7.76 3.22
CA GLU A 75 -17.40 -8.97 2.88
C GLU A 75 -16.46 -10.18 2.94
N ARG A 76 -16.94 -11.30 3.50
CA ARG A 76 -16.15 -12.55 3.60
C ARG A 76 -15.82 -13.06 2.20
N VAL A 77 -14.60 -12.81 1.74
CA VAL A 77 -14.07 -13.40 0.50
C VAL A 77 -13.85 -14.88 0.73
N SER A 78 -14.71 -15.70 0.13
CA SER A 78 -14.53 -17.14 0.04
C SER A 78 -13.27 -17.43 -0.77
N ASN A 79 -12.25 -17.99 -0.12
CA ASN A 79 -10.94 -18.32 -0.69
C ASN A 79 -10.08 -17.06 -0.98
N GLY A 80 -9.53 -16.48 0.09
CA GLY A 80 -8.62 -15.33 0.05
C GLY A 80 -7.41 -15.59 -0.82
N ASP A 81 -7.45 -15.10 -2.06
CA ASP A 81 -6.33 -15.18 -2.98
C ASP A 81 -5.45 -13.94 -2.81
N ALA A 82 -4.13 -14.15 -2.75
CA ALA A 82 -3.15 -13.07 -2.67
C ALA A 82 -3.32 -12.09 -3.84
N THR A 83 -3.81 -12.59 -4.98
CA THR A 83 -4.19 -11.82 -6.17
C THR A 83 -5.24 -10.73 -5.88
N GLU A 84 -6.26 -11.03 -5.09
CA GLU A 84 -7.32 -10.05 -4.80
C GLU A 84 -6.82 -8.98 -3.82
N LEU A 85 -6.02 -9.37 -2.83
CA LEU A 85 -5.38 -8.41 -1.93
C LEU A 85 -4.38 -7.52 -2.68
N ALA A 86 -3.61 -8.08 -3.62
CA ALA A 86 -2.72 -7.33 -4.50
C ALA A 86 -3.51 -6.30 -5.32
N ARG A 87 -4.64 -6.69 -5.93
CA ARG A 87 -5.50 -5.77 -6.69
C ARG A 87 -6.01 -4.62 -5.82
N ILE A 88 -6.51 -4.92 -4.61
CA ILE A 88 -7.04 -3.90 -3.68
C ILE A 88 -5.94 -2.95 -3.21
N THR A 89 -4.80 -3.50 -2.80
CA THR A 89 -3.67 -2.71 -2.28
C THR A 89 -3.05 -1.84 -3.37
N ARG A 90 -2.85 -2.37 -4.59
CA ARG A 90 -2.39 -1.60 -5.75
C ARG A 90 -3.30 -0.40 -6.04
N ALA A 91 -4.62 -0.60 -6.05
CA ALA A 91 -5.59 0.49 -6.27
C ALA A 91 -5.55 1.56 -5.16
N ARG A 92 -5.33 1.14 -3.91
CA ARG A 92 -5.20 2.06 -2.78
C ARG A 92 -3.87 2.82 -2.78
N ILE A 93 -2.76 2.16 -3.13
CA ILE A 93 -1.46 2.80 -3.32
C ILE A 93 -1.52 3.83 -4.44
N ALA A 94 -2.14 3.49 -5.59
CA ALA A 94 -2.30 4.43 -6.69
C ALA A 94 -3.08 5.68 -6.27
N ARG A 95 -4.16 5.53 -5.48
CA ARG A 95 -4.91 6.66 -4.93
C ARG A 95 -4.13 7.44 -3.88
N MET A 96 -3.33 6.74 -3.08
CA MET A 96 -2.46 7.36 -2.09
C MET A 96 -1.44 8.27 -2.76
N LEU A 97 -0.75 7.78 -3.78
CA LEU A 97 0.17 8.57 -4.58
C LEU A 97 -0.54 9.70 -5.34
N GLY A 98 -1.76 9.46 -5.83
CA GLY A 98 -2.47 10.40 -6.71
C GLY A 98 -1.97 10.32 -8.15
N PRO A 99 -2.46 11.21 -9.04
CA PRO A 99 -2.00 11.27 -10.42
C PRO A 99 -0.48 11.53 -10.45
N SER A 100 0.22 10.87 -11.37
CA SER A 100 1.67 11.03 -11.58
C SER A 100 2.08 12.49 -11.86
N GLU A 101 1.15 13.31 -12.36
CA GLU A 101 1.33 14.73 -12.68
C GLU A 101 1.15 15.66 -11.45
N GLY A 102 0.74 15.13 -10.29
CA GLY A 102 0.32 15.93 -9.15
C GLY A 102 -1.13 16.42 -9.28
N TYR A 103 -1.76 16.82 -8.17
CA TYR A 103 -2.99 17.60 -8.27
C TYR A 103 -2.62 18.99 -8.78
N PRO A 104 -3.34 19.56 -9.78
CA PRO A 104 -3.05 20.90 -10.25
C PRO A 104 -3.07 21.88 -9.06
N GLU A 105 -1.99 22.64 -8.90
CA GLU A 105 -1.94 23.76 -7.97
C GLU A 105 -2.95 24.80 -8.47
N TYR A 106 -4.10 24.92 -7.80
CA TYR A 106 -5.08 25.98 -8.05
C TYR A 106 -4.67 27.27 -7.34
#